data_AF-A0A348ZZ35-F1
#
_entry.id   AF-A0A348ZZ35-F1
#
_cell.length_a   1.000
_cell.length_b   1.000
_cell.length_c   1.000
_cell.angle_alpha   90.00
_cell.angle_beta   90.00
_cell.angle_gamma   90.00
#
_symmetry.space_group_name_H-M   'P 1'
#
loop_
_entity.id
_entity.type
_entity.pdbx_description
1 polymer ?
#
loop_
_entity_poly.entity_id
_entity_poly.type
_entity_poly.pdbx_seq_one_letter_code
_entity_poly.pdbx_strand_id
1 'polypeptide(L)' 'YTANTALLSGWLGTVNRYTFSVTGADAAVFTARATGNIDGDATNDVWQIDQSGTMTNTTDDVNS' A
#
# COMPACT_ATOMS: atom_id res chain seq x y z
N TYR A 1 7.62 -12.07 -15.63
CA TYR A 1 7.04 -10.72 -15.70
C TYR A 1 8.03 -9.74 -15.08
N THR A 2 8.66 -8.88 -15.86
CA THR A 2 9.52 -7.84 -15.28
C THR A 2 8.60 -6.68 -14.90
N ALA A 3 8.46 -6.38 -13.61
CA ALA A 3 7.63 -5.26 -13.17
C ALA A 3 8.14 -3.98 -13.86
N ASN A 4 7.28 -3.36 -14.67
CA ASN A 4 7.61 -2.11 -15.34
C ASN A 4 7.63 -1.00 -14.29
N THR A 5 8.83 -0.64 -13.84
CA THR A 5 9.07 0.37 -12.80
C THR A 5 8.59 1.77 -13.20
N ALA A 6 8.41 2.04 -14.49
CA ALA A 6 7.81 3.29 -14.96
C ALA A 6 6.29 3.37 -14.69
N LEU A 7 5.59 2.23 -14.65
CA LEU A 7 4.17 2.17 -14.27
C LEU A 7 3.98 2.21 -12.74
N LEU A 8 4.98 1.75 -11.98
CA LEU A 8 5.01 1.84 -10.51
C LEU A 8 5.15 3.29 -10.03
N SER A 9 5.75 4.18 -10.82
CA SER A 9 5.81 5.61 -10.53
C SER A 9 4.43 6.29 -10.50
N GLY A 10 3.42 5.69 -11.15
CA GLY A 10 2.02 6.17 -11.09
C GLY A 10 1.24 5.65 -9.88
N TRP A 11 1.72 4.58 -9.24
CA TRP A 11 1.19 4.05 -7.98
C TRP A 11 1.82 4.72 -6.76
N LEU A 12 2.96 5.38 -6.92
CA LEU A 12 3.53 6.29 -5.91
C LEU A 12 2.76 7.62 -5.97
N GLY A 13 1.59 7.66 -5.34
CA GLY A 13 0.76 8.86 -5.30
C GLY A 13 -0.26 8.81 -4.17
N THR A 14 -0.72 9.99 -3.75
CA THR A 14 -1.83 10.12 -2.82
C THR A 14 -3.14 10.09 -3.61
N VAL A 15 -4.05 9.17 -3.29
CA VAL A 15 -5.42 9.18 -3.83
C VAL A 15 -6.38 9.37 -2.66
N ASN A 16 -7.04 10.54 -2.61
CA ASN A 16 -8.00 10.99 -1.59
C ASN A 16 -7.52 10.99 -0.12
N ARG A 17 -6.95 9.89 0.41
CA ARG A 17 -6.52 9.73 1.82
C ARG A 17 -5.36 8.75 2.04
N TYR A 18 -4.92 8.01 1.01
CA TYR A 18 -3.86 7.00 1.11
C TYR A 18 -2.70 7.27 0.16
N THR A 19 -1.49 7.02 0.64
CA THR A 19 -0.26 6.93 -0.15
C THR A 19 0.06 5.46 -0.39
N PHE A 20 0.37 5.11 -1.63
CA PHE A 20 0.65 3.73 -2.00
C PHE A 20 2.12 3.50 -2.37
N SER A 21 2.61 2.29 -2.13
CA SER A 21 3.97 1.88 -2.49
C SER A 21 4.00 0.38 -2.80
N VAL A 22 4.91 -0.07 -3.67
CA VAL A 22 5.15 -1.48 -3.92
C VAL A 22 6.63 -1.77 -3.69
N THR A 23 6.91 -2.83 -2.94
CA THR A 23 8.27 -3.30 -2.62
C THR A 23 8.42 -4.76 -2.99
N GLY A 24 9.66 -5.20 -3.25
CA GLY A 24 9.96 -6.61 -3.51
C GLY A 24 9.26 -7.19 -4.74
N ALA A 25 8.94 -6.34 -5.72
CA ALA A 25 8.24 -6.76 -6.94
C ALA A 25 9.20 -7.44 -7.92
N ASP A 26 9.01 -8.74 -8.12
CA ASP A 26 9.57 -9.50 -9.23
C ASP A 26 8.46 -10.15 -10.07
N ALA A 27 8.79 -11.19 -10.84
CA ALA A 27 7.84 -11.88 -11.70
C ALA A 27 6.77 -12.70 -10.96
N ALA A 28 7.03 -13.08 -9.72
CA ALA A 28 6.24 -14.01 -8.93
C ALA A 28 5.84 -13.46 -7.56
N VAL A 29 6.57 -12.46 -7.04
CA VAL A 29 6.37 -11.94 -5.69
C VAL A 29 6.21 -10.42 -5.74
N PHE A 30 5.32 -9.87 -4.91
CA PHE A 30 5.27 -8.45 -4.63
C PHE A 30 4.66 -8.20 -3.26
N THR A 31 4.90 -7.01 -2.71
CA THR A 31 4.13 -6.49 -1.59
C THR A 31 3.71 -5.07 -1.91
N ALA A 32 2.41 -4.84 -2.04
CA ALA A 32 1.84 -3.51 -2.16
C ALA A 32 1.34 -3.05 -0.78
N ARG A 33 1.61 -1.79 -0.45
CA ARG A 33 1.22 -1.14 0.81
C ARG A 33 0.44 0.13 0.52
N ALA A 34 -0.66 0.33 1.24
CA ALA A 34 -1.35 1.61 1.33
C ALA A 34 -1.23 2.14 2.77
N THR A 35 -0.88 3.42 2.92
CA THR A 35 -0.77 4.10 4.23
C THR A 35 -1.61 5.37 4.19
N GLY A 36 -2.52 5.53 5.14
CA GLY A 36 -3.43 6.68 5.20
C GLY A 36 -3.68 7.12 6.63
N ASN A 37 -3.97 8.40 6.78
CA ASN A 37 -4.34 9.04 8.04
C ASN A 37 -5.65 9.76 7.79
N ILE A 38 -6.76 9.08 8.07
CA ILE A 38 -8.08 9.54 7.62
C ILE A 38 -8.64 10.61 8.57
N ASP A 39 -8.42 10.44 9.86
CA ASP A 39 -8.98 11.23 10.96
C ASP A 39 -8.01 12.28 11.52
N GLY A 40 -6.73 12.23 11.13
CA GLY A 40 -5.75 13.28 11.37
C GLY A 40 -4.97 13.12 12.68
N ASP A 41 -5.02 11.95 13.33
CA ASP A 41 -4.23 11.69 14.53
C ASP A 41 -2.80 11.23 14.21
N ALA A 42 -2.04 10.73 15.18
CA ALA A 42 -0.63 10.37 14.98
C ALA A 42 -0.43 8.99 14.34
N THR A 43 -1.46 8.15 14.33
CA THR A 43 -1.41 6.77 13.86
C THR A 43 -1.97 6.73 12.43
N ASN A 44 -1.57 5.71 11.67
CA ASN A 44 -1.98 5.55 10.28
C ASN A 44 -2.61 4.18 10.12
N ASP A 45 -3.66 4.12 9.31
CA ASP A 45 -4.11 2.88 8.70
C ASP A 45 -3.05 2.34 7.74
N VAL A 46 -2.70 1.05 7.87
CA VAL A 46 -1.73 0.40 6.98
C VAL A 46 -2.28 -0.90 6.41
N TRP A 47 -2.62 -0.87 5.13
CA TRP A 47 -3.07 -2.03 4.37
C TRP A 47 -1.93 -2.64 3.56
N GLN A 48 -1.89 -3.96 3.50
CA GLN A 48 -0.96 -4.72 2.66
C GLN A 48 -1.69 -5.77 1.82
N ILE A 49 -1.21 -5.98 0.60
CA ILE A 49 -1.61 -7.07 -0.29
C ILE A 49 -0.38 -7.63 -1.01
N ASP A 50 -0.36 -8.94 -1.24
CA ASP A 50 0.74 -9.63 -1.91
C ASP A 50 0.25 -10.45 -3.12
N GLN A 51 1.14 -11.26 -3.71
CA GLN A 51 0.84 -12.12 -4.86
C GLN A 51 -0.26 -13.16 -4.62
N SER A 52 -0.58 -13.47 -3.35
CA SER A 52 -1.70 -14.37 -3.03
C SER A 52 -3.06 -13.69 -3.19
N GLY A 53 -3.08 -12.36 -3.31
CA GLY A 53 -4.30 -11.55 -3.37
C GLY A 53 -4.97 -11.35 -2.01
N THR A 54 -4.33 -11.79 -0.91
CA THR A 54 -4.84 -11.60 0.44
C THR A 54 -4.54 -10.17 0.91
N MET A 55 -5.59 -9.43 1.26
CA MET A 55 -5.47 -8.09 1.82
C MET A 55 -5.56 -8.14 3.35
N THR A 56 -4.66 -7.45 4.04
CA THR A 56 -4.64 -7.37 5.52
C THR A 56 -4.48 -5.93 5.97
N ASN A 57 -5.26 -5.51 6.99
CA ASN A 57 -5.00 -4.27 7.71
C ASN A 57 -4.00 -4.55 8.84
N THR A 58 -2.74 -4.19 8.62
CA THR A 58 -1.65 -4.46 9.57
C THR A 58 -1.61 -3.44 10.72
N THR A 59 -2.25 -2.28 10.54
CA THR A 59 -2.47 -1.29 11.59
C THR A 59 -3.85 -0.72 11.32
N ASP A 60 -4.85 -1.25 12.01
CA ASP A 60 -6.25 -0.81 11.91
C ASP A 60 -6.50 0.23 12.99
N ASP A 61 -6.57 1.48 12.56
CA ASP A 61 -6.63 2.63 13.45
C ASP A 61 -8.01 3.25 13.37
N VAL A 62 -8.92 2.68 14.16
CA VAL A 62 -10.36 3.02 14.13
C VAL A 62 -10.75 3.92 15.30
N ASN A 63 -9.84 4.17 16.24
CA ASN A 63 -10.14 4.80 17.52
C ASN A 63 -9.39 6.13 17.70
N SER A 64 -9.96 7.20 17.15
CA SER A 64 -9.71 8.59 17.54
C SER A 64 -10.67 9.05 18.65
#